data_AF-A0A1H6I2T2-F1
#
_entry.id   AF-A0A1H6I2T2-F1
#
_cell.length_a   1.000
_cell.length_b   1.000
_cell.length_c   1.000
_cell.angle_alpha   90.00
_cell.angle_beta   90.00
_cell.angle_gamma   90.00
#
_symmetry.space_group_name_H-M   'P 1'
#
loop_
_entity.id
_entity.type
_entity.pdbx_description
1 polymer ?
#
loop_
_entity_poly.entity_id
_entity_poly.type
_entity_poly.pdbx_seq_one_letter_code
_entity_poly.pdbx_strand_id
1 'polypeptide(L)'
;MLSGIGSAAIGALCAAGSTSIAGCTERSNRSVWDDPPEFDPAGLGSVREASAPDRPALVPVPFDPDVADRFRDRTRSLLAPIPDPLSADTLPNGAVRGRIREKRAAARSALADHERLRERRSPPPALSVTDRLVAARGHAAEAVGTWAAVTDRGAPGDVTRSVDATLATIETFGGTLPGPARTVHEGVAVYGAIERWLDVARRSTLVPGTDAVAGAANPLRTGSIVGDIETVQARIDAGRHLRDRYAALPAVAEDGSSDGVSADAVETAIVDALETLAPRVEDRLLELHGADAPEELEHPIRYPDSDVYREQSSLPRDAPSVRLLSRRMGEFFDDARFDPIALPGFSTTHPATRLRRTHRTLAHLEAFDVLGEHLAAGEPFLPADGAEIRSAREDAINAIESSASSEAPLDRWLARRLVGSLDRADERLADATETRVDADPSTDGLRPITDVYAEYRWIGTLAGTVPGATATVADALT
;
A
#
# COMPACT_ATOMS: atom_id res chain seq x y z
N MET A 1 -33.38 -37.65 61.03
CA MET A 1 -32.24 -38.49 61.48
C MET A 1 -31.04 -37.58 61.62
N LEU A 2 -30.70 -37.27 62.86
CA LEU A 2 -29.49 -36.58 63.30
C LEU A 2 -28.33 -37.59 63.35
N SER A 3 -27.13 -37.19 62.92
CA SER A 3 -25.81 -37.53 63.47
C SER A 3 -24.76 -37.29 62.38
N GLY A 4 -23.61 -36.65 62.61
CA GLY A 4 -23.04 -36.22 63.88
C GLY A 4 -22.00 -35.12 63.65
N ILE A 5 -22.08 -34.13 64.54
CA ILE A 5 -21.05 -33.14 64.82
C ILE A 5 -20.04 -33.82 65.74
N GLY A 6 -18.75 -33.74 65.39
CA GLY A 6 -17.63 -34.02 66.28
C GLY A 6 -16.81 -32.74 66.44
N SER A 7 -17.02 -32.06 67.57
CA SER A 7 -16.33 -30.85 68.01
C SER A 7 -14.84 -31.10 68.29
N ALA A 8 -13.97 -30.15 67.94
CA ALA A 8 -12.93 -29.64 68.83
C ALA A 8 -12.32 -28.36 68.25
N ALA A 9 -12.59 -27.24 68.92
CA ALA A 9 -11.85 -26.00 68.78
C ALA A 9 -10.64 -26.00 69.73
N ILE A 10 -9.58 -25.27 69.36
CA ILE A 10 -8.88 -24.24 70.15
C ILE A 10 -7.38 -24.17 69.79
N GLY A 11 -6.98 -22.97 69.37
CA GLY A 11 -5.67 -22.34 69.66
C GLY A 11 -4.51 -22.72 68.74
N ALA A 12 -3.55 -21.86 68.41
CA ALA A 12 -3.37 -20.41 68.40
C ALA A 12 -1.94 -20.18 67.87
N LEU A 13 -1.74 -19.09 67.11
CA LEU A 13 -0.50 -18.32 66.94
C LEU A 13 0.78 -19.04 66.41
N CYS A 14 1.26 -18.63 65.24
CA CYS A 14 2.35 -17.65 65.13
C CYS A 14 2.75 -17.40 63.66
N ALA A 15 3.08 -16.14 63.39
CA ALA A 15 3.44 -15.58 62.10
C ALA A 15 4.78 -16.11 61.55
N ALA A 16 4.86 -16.29 60.23
CA ALA A 16 6.10 -16.21 59.47
C ALA A 16 5.83 -15.93 57.99
N GLY A 17 6.24 -14.75 57.53
CA GLY A 17 6.77 -14.54 56.18
C GLY A 17 5.80 -14.60 55.00
N SER A 18 4.90 -13.63 54.88
CA SER A 18 4.46 -13.20 53.55
C SER A 18 5.62 -12.44 52.92
N THR A 19 6.49 -13.14 52.20
CA THR A 19 7.39 -12.48 51.25
C THR A 19 6.53 -11.77 50.22
N SER A 20 6.64 -10.46 50.20
CA SER A 20 5.99 -9.59 49.24
C SER A 20 6.46 -9.96 47.83
N ILE A 21 5.67 -10.76 47.12
CA ILE A 21 5.71 -10.82 45.66
C ILE A 21 4.94 -9.59 45.17
N ALA A 22 5.50 -8.41 45.43
CA ALA A 22 5.04 -7.14 44.87
C ALA A 22 6.12 -6.72 43.87
N GLY A 23 6.05 -7.26 42.66
CA GLY A 23 7.06 -7.01 41.63
C GLY A 23 6.65 -7.32 40.20
N CYS A 24 5.35 -7.48 39.91
CA CYS A 24 4.88 -7.84 38.56
C CYS A 24 3.54 -7.20 38.13
N THR A 25 3.15 -6.04 38.67
CA THR A 25 1.94 -5.32 38.20
C THR A 25 2.16 -3.83 37.88
N GLU A 26 3.39 -3.32 38.00
CA GLU A 26 3.68 -1.88 37.85
C GLU A 26 4.23 -1.48 36.47
N ARG A 27 4.30 -2.42 35.51
CA ARG A 27 5.01 -2.20 34.23
C ARG A 27 4.17 -1.58 33.10
N SER A 28 2.91 -1.20 33.29
CA SER A 28 2.04 -0.89 32.11
C SER A 28 1.09 0.31 32.15
N ASN A 29 1.12 1.20 33.15
CA ASN A 29 0.17 2.32 33.21
C ASN A 29 0.78 3.73 33.21
N ARG A 30 2.11 3.88 33.10
CA ARG A 30 2.73 5.19 32.96
C ARG A 30 2.72 5.60 31.48
N SER A 31 2.17 6.76 31.17
CA SER A 31 2.13 7.32 29.82
C SER A 31 3.47 8.01 29.52
N VAL A 32 3.97 7.92 28.27
CA VAL A 32 5.06 8.82 27.81
C VAL A 32 4.69 10.29 28.00
N TRP A 33 3.40 10.61 27.97
CA TRP A 33 2.88 11.97 28.03
C TRP A 33 2.60 12.46 29.44
N ASP A 34 2.87 11.66 30.48
CA ASP A 34 2.81 12.11 31.87
C ASP A 34 3.95 13.11 32.19
N ASP A 35 5.08 12.98 31.49
CA ASP A 35 6.26 13.86 31.57
C ASP A 35 6.98 13.84 30.21
N PRO A 36 6.40 14.45 29.16
CA PRO A 36 6.98 14.42 27.83
C PRO A 36 8.29 15.23 27.80
N PRO A 37 9.29 14.81 26.99
CA PRO A 37 10.50 15.60 26.83
C PRO A 37 10.17 16.98 26.23
N GLU A 38 11.01 17.96 26.56
CA GLU A 38 10.93 19.29 25.99
C GLU A 38 11.12 19.24 24.47
N PHE A 39 10.28 19.95 23.73
CA PHE A 39 10.31 20.03 22.26
C PHE A 39 10.40 21.49 21.83
N ASP A 40 11.40 21.82 21.00
CA ASP A 40 11.52 23.14 20.39
C ASP A 40 10.89 23.17 18.98
N PRO A 41 9.78 23.91 18.76
CA PRO A 41 9.15 24.00 17.45
C PRO A 41 9.99 24.79 16.42
N ALA A 42 11.10 25.39 16.82
CA ALA A 42 11.99 26.09 15.90
C ALA A 42 12.41 25.19 14.72
N GLY A 43 12.35 25.75 13.51
CA GLY A 43 12.79 25.07 12.29
C GLY A 43 11.80 24.08 11.68
N LEU A 44 10.60 23.89 12.25
CA LEU A 44 9.55 23.04 11.66
C LEU A 44 9.15 23.47 10.25
N GLY A 45 9.04 24.78 10.00
CA GLY A 45 8.68 25.32 8.69
C GLY A 45 9.67 24.94 7.57
N SER A 46 10.93 24.71 7.93
CA SER A 46 12.02 24.39 6.99
C SER A 46 12.23 22.88 6.76
N VAL A 47 11.53 21.99 7.48
CA VAL A 47 11.67 20.52 7.33
C VAL A 47 11.42 20.07 5.89
N ARG A 48 10.48 20.72 5.20
CA ARG A 48 10.02 20.34 3.86
C ARG A 48 10.66 21.15 2.73
N GLU A 49 11.72 21.91 3.01
CA GLU A 49 12.42 22.70 1.98
C GLU A 49 13.09 21.82 0.92
N ALA A 50 13.68 20.69 1.33
CA ALA A 50 14.22 19.71 0.40
C ALA A 50 13.08 19.02 -0.37
N SER A 51 13.17 19.04 -1.70
CA SER A 51 12.17 18.39 -2.55
C SER A 51 12.19 16.87 -2.36
N ALA A 52 11.02 16.23 -2.39
CA ALA A 52 10.93 14.78 -2.41
C ALA A 52 11.57 14.22 -3.69
N PRO A 53 12.19 13.02 -3.62
CA PRO A 53 12.82 12.42 -4.77
C PRO A 53 11.80 11.99 -5.82
N ASP A 54 12.25 12.03 -7.06
CA ASP A 54 11.45 11.67 -8.21
C ASP A 54 11.09 10.17 -8.20
N ARG A 55 9.84 9.83 -8.53
CA ARG A 55 9.44 8.41 -8.61
C ARG A 55 10.23 7.70 -9.72
N PRO A 56 10.94 6.59 -9.42
CA PRO A 56 11.71 5.87 -10.42
C PRO A 56 10.82 5.24 -11.49
N ALA A 57 11.39 5.10 -12.68
CA ALA A 57 10.76 4.44 -13.81
C ALA A 57 11.00 2.93 -13.72
N LEU A 58 9.93 2.15 -13.57
CA LEU A 58 10.01 0.68 -13.49
C LEU A 58 9.88 0.02 -14.85
N VAL A 59 9.02 0.59 -15.69
CA VAL A 59 8.80 0.12 -17.06
C VAL A 59 9.71 0.95 -17.96
N PRO A 60 10.73 0.36 -18.61
CA PRO A 60 11.76 1.07 -19.36
C PRO A 60 11.30 1.48 -20.77
N VAL A 61 10.00 1.74 -20.93
CA VAL A 61 9.43 2.28 -22.16
C VAL A 61 8.56 3.48 -21.80
N PRO A 62 8.63 4.60 -22.57
CA PRO A 62 7.74 5.72 -22.35
C PRO A 62 6.29 5.35 -22.67
N PHE A 63 5.35 6.02 -22.03
CA PHE A 63 3.95 5.93 -22.43
C PHE A 63 3.75 6.69 -23.74
N ASP A 64 3.10 6.07 -24.72
CA ASP A 64 2.96 6.63 -26.05
C ASP A 64 1.97 7.81 -26.04
N PRO A 65 2.35 8.99 -26.58
CA PRO A 65 1.49 10.16 -26.64
C PRO A 65 0.14 9.91 -27.35
N ASP A 66 0.12 9.13 -28.43
CA ASP A 66 -1.10 8.87 -29.21
C ASP A 66 -2.05 7.96 -28.42
N VAL A 67 -1.50 7.03 -27.62
CA VAL A 67 -2.30 6.22 -26.67
C VAL A 67 -2.83 7.12 -25.55
N ALA A 68 -2.02 8.05 -25.04
CA ALA A 68 -2.46 9.00 -24.03
C ALA A 68 -3.60 9.89 -24.54
N ASP A 69 -3.54 10.34 -25.80
CA ASP A 69 -4.63 11.08 -26.43
C ASP A 69 -5.93 10.29 -26.50
N ARG A 70 -5.88 9.00 -26.84
CA ARG A 70 -7.08 8.15 -26.80
C ARG A 70 -7.71 8.05 -25.40
N PHE A 71 -6.89 8.03 -24.34
CA PHE A 71 -7.41 8.05 -22.96
C PHE A 71 -8.06 9.40 -22.62
N ARG A 72 -7.45 10.52 -23.05
CA ARG A 72 -8.01 11.87 -22.87
C ARG A 72 -9.34 12.00 -23.62
N ASP A 73 -9.42 11.54 -24.85
CA ASP A 73 -10.63 11.57 -25.66
C ASP A 73 -11.73 10.68 -25.11
N ARG A 74 -11.40 9.49 -24.61
CA ARG A 74 -12.35 8.63 -23.90
C ARG A 74 -12.91 9.33 -22.67
N THR A 75 -12.07 10.01 -21.89
CA THR A 75 -12.50 10.79 -20.71
C THR A 75 -13.47 11.91 -21.10
N ARG A 76 -13.16 12.67 -22.16
CA ARG A 76 -14.05 13.72 -22.69
C ARG A 76 -15.38 13.15 -23.17
N SER A 77 -15.32 12.04 -23.91
CA SER A 77 -16.51 11.34 -24.42
C SER A 77 -17.41 10.83 -23.30
N LEU A 78 -16.85 10.36 -22.18
CA LEU A 78 -17.62 9.92 -21.02
C LEU A 78 -18.34 11.09 -20.33
N LEU A 79 -17.71 12.28 -20.27
CA LEU A 79 -18.31 13.44 -19.62
C LEU A 79 -19.35 14.17 -20.48
N ALA A 80 -19.26 14.04 -21.81
CA ALA A 80 -20.10 14.75 -22.78
C ALA A 80 -21.63 14.61 -22.60
N PRO A 81 -22.18 13.43 -22.20
CA PRO A 81 -23.63 13.26 -22.04
C PRO A 81 -24.22 14.01 -20.84
N ILE A 82 -23.39 14.43 -19.89
CA ILE A 82 -23.85 15.07 -18.67
C ILE A 82 -24.00 16.58 -18.94
N PRO A 83 -25.13 17.23 -18.61
CA PRO A 83 -25.32 18.67 -18.80
C PRO A 83 -24.31 19.53 -18.02
N ASP A 84 -23.87 20.65 -18.60
CA ASP A 84 -23.03 21.66 -17.94
C ASP A 84 -23.59 23.07 -18.26
N PRO A 85 -24.11 23.83 -17.26
CA PRO A 85 -24.13 23.52 -15.83
C PRO A 85 -25.19 22.46 -15.46
N LEU A 86 -24.87 21.61 -14.49
CA LEU A 86 -25.84 20.69 -13.89
C LEU A 86 -26.61 21.40 -12.78
N SER A 87 -27.82 21.90 -13.08
CA SER A 87 -28.67 22.68 -12.16
C SER A 87 -29.62 21.84 -11.30
N ALA A 88 -30.26 22.46 -10.31
CA ALA A 88 -31.30 21.81 -9.51
C ALA A 88 -32.57 21.51 -10.33
N ASP A 89 -32.86 22.31 -11.36
CA ASP A 89 -34.00 22.08 -12.25
C ASP A 89 -33.79 20.82 -13.11
N THR A 90 -32.54 20.53 -13.46
CA THR A 90 -32.18 19.35 -14.26
C THR A 90 -32.06 18.09 -13.40
N LEU A 91 -31.51 18.22 -12.19
CA LEU A 91 -31.36 17.12 -11.23
C LEU A 91 -31.64 17.65 -9.82
N PRO A 92 -32.87 17.51 -9.30
CA PRO A 92 -33.26 18.09 -8.00
C PRO A 92 -32.45 17.56 -6.82
N ASN A 93 -32.11 16.27 -6.82
CA ASN A 93 -31.37 15.62 -5.75
C ASN A 93 -29.95 16.23 -5.59
N GLY A 94 -29.75 16.99 -4.51
CA GLY A 94 -28.51 17.70 -4.24
C GLY A 94 -27.31 16.79 -3.99
N ALA A 95 -27.51 15.63 -3.36
CA ALA A 95 -26.42 14.67 -3.08
C ALA A 95 -25.89 14.03 -4.37
N VAL A 96 -26.80 13.55 -5.24
CA VAL A 96 -26.42 12.98 -6.55
C VAL A 96 -25.74 14.03 -7.42
N ARG A 97 -26.31 15.24 -7.48
CA ARG A 97 -25.72 16.37 -8.20
C ARG A 97 -24.33 16.74 -7.65
N GLY A 98 -24.16 16.73 -6.34
CA GLY A 98 -22.88 16.95 -5.67
C GLY A 98 -21.83 15.93 -6.08
N ARG A 99 -22.18 14.64 -6.04
CA ARG A 99 -21.28 13.54 -6.45
C ARG A 99 -20.84 13.65 -7.91
N ILE A 100 -21.76 13.94 -8.83
CA ILE A 100 -21.41 14.12 -10.26
C ILE A 100 -20.42 15.27 -10.44
N ARG A 101 -20.61 16.40 -9.73
CA ARG A 101 -19.69 17.55 -9.79
C ARG A 101 -18.32 17.22 -9.21
N GLU A 102 -18.28 16.54 -8.06
CA GLU A 102 -17.06 16.04 -7.43
C GLU A 102 -16.25 15.19 -8.42
N LYS A 103 -16.92 14.22 -9.07
CA LYS A 103 -16.26 13.29 -9.99
C LYS A 103 -15.82 13.94 -11.30
N ARG A 104 -16.58 14.90 -11.82
CA ARG A 104 -16.13 15.76 -12.94
C ARG A 104 -14.89 16.56 -12.58
N ALA A 105 -14.87 17.16 -11.39
CA ALA A 105 -13.71 17.91 -10.91
C ALA A 105 -12.48 17.00 -10.74
N ALA A 106 -12.65 15.81 -10.14
CA ALA A 106 -11.59 14.83 -9.99
C ALA A 106 -11.05 14.34 -11.34
N ALA A 107 -11.92 14.07 -12.33
CA ALA A 107 -11.49 13.70 -13.68
C ALA A 107 -10.65 14.80 -14.35
N ARG A 108 -11.10 16.06 -14.25
CA ARG A 108 -10.36 17.22 -14.78
C ARG A 108 -9.04 17.46 -14.04
N SER A 109 -9.03 17.27 -12.71
CA SER A 109 -7.81 17.38 -11.90
C SER A 109 -6.78 16.34 -12.32
N ALA A 110 -7.18 15.08 -12.49
CA ALA A 110 -6.29 14.01 -12.92
C ALA A 110 -5.67 14.27 -14.32
N LEU A 111 -6.44 14.88 -15.24
CA LEU A 111 -5.91 15.34 -16.53
C LEU A 111 -4.93 16.51 -16.38
N ALA A 112 -5.24 17.51 -15.55
CA ALA A 112 -4.32 18.61 -15.26
C ALA A 112 -3.02 18.12 -14.59
N ASP A 113 -3.12 17.14 -13.69
CA ASP A 113 -1.97 16.48 -13.07
C ASP A 113 -1.11 15.72 -14.08
N HIS A 114 -1.70 15.21 -15.16
CA HIS A 114 -0.97 14.60 -16.25
C HIS A 114 -0.18 15.65 -17.04
N GLU A 115 -0.78 16.79 -17.39
CA GLU A 115 -0.06 17.86 -18.07
C GLU A 115 1.08 18.43 -17.22
N ARG A 116 0.83 18.70 -15.93
CA ARG A 116 1.87 19.13 -14.99
C ARG A 116 3.04 18.13 -14.91
N LEU A 117 2.74 16.83 -14.94
CA LEU A 117 3.77 15.79 -14.95
C LEU A 117 4.62 15.85 -16.22
N ARG A 118 4.00 16.07 -17.38
CA ARG A 118 4.71 16.20 -18.67
C ARG A 118 5.61 17.44 -18.70
N GLU A 119 5.17 18.54 -18.12
CA GLU A 119 5.94 19.79 -18.03
C GLU A 119 7.17 19.64 -17.13
N ARG A 120 7.03 18.93 -16.01
CA ARG A 120 8.12 18.71 -15.04
C ARG A 120 9.15 17.69 -15.50
N ARG A 121 8.74 16.67 -16.27
CA ARG A 121 9.61 15.57 -16.67
C ARG A 121 9.28 15.04 -18.07
N SER A 122 10.28 15.05 -18.95
CA SER A 122 10.15 14.60 -20.34
C SER A 122 11.24 13.58 -20.71
N PRO A 123 10.89 12.31 -21.04
CA PRO A 123 9.56 11.72 -20.95
C PRO A 123 9.16 11.41 -19.49
N PRO A 124 7.86 11.51 -19.13
CA PRO A 124 7.40 11.13 -17.81
C PRO A 124 7.39 9.61 -17.61
N PRO A 125 7.57 9.10 -16.37
CA PRO A 125 7.52 7.66 -16.09
C PRO A 125 6.16 7.05 -16.49
N ALA A 126 6.18 5.96 -17.25
CA ALA A 126 4.98 5.42 -17.88
C ALA A 126 3.87 5.03 -16.89
N LEU A 127 4.22 4.40 -15.77
CA LEU A 127 3.25 4.07 -14.73
C LEU A 127 2.60 5.33 -14.12
N SER A 128 3.36 6.42 -13.96
CA SER A 128 2.83 7.69 -13.44
C SER A 128 1.86 8.35 -14.41
N VAL A 129 2.06 8.16 -15.73
CA VAL A 129 1.12 8.56 -16.78
C VAL A 129 -0.15 7.71 -16.71
N THR A 130 0.01 6.38 -16.67
CA THR A 130 -1.11 5.44 -16.58
C THR A 130 -1.99 5.73 -15.37
N ASP A 131 -1.41 5.90 -14.18
CA ASP A 131 -2.16 6.14 -12.94
C ASP A 131 -3.12 7.34 -13.07
N ARG A 132 -2.65 8.44 -13.67
CA ARG A 132 -3.44 9.68 -13.86
C ARG A 132 -4.52 9.52 -14.93
N LEU A 133 -4.18 8.93 -16.07
CA LEU A 133 -5.13 8.74 -17.18
C LEU A 133 -6.22 7.71 -16.85
N VAL A 134 -5.87 6.64 -16.13
CA VAL A 134 -6.83 5.66 -15.61
C VAL A 134 -7.75 6.32 -14.59
N ALA A 135 -7.22 7.10 -13.64
CA ALA A 135 -8.04 7.82 -12.66
C ALA A 135 -9.01 8.80 -13.32
N ALA A 136 -8.55 9.54 -14.34
CA ALA A 136 -9.41 10.44 -15.11
C ALA A 136 -10.59 9.70 -15.77
N ARG A 137 -10.34 8.58 -16.44
CA ARG A 137 -11.39 7.72 -17.04
C ARG A 137 -12.34 7.18 -15.99
N GLY A 138 -11.82 6.63 -14.88
CA GLY A 138 -12.64 6.08 -13.79
C GLY A 138 -13.59 7.10 -13.17
N HIS A 139 -13.09 8.31 -12.87
CA HIS A 139 -13.91 9.40 -12.35
C HIS A 139 -14.96 9.90 -13.36
N ALA A 140 -14.60 10.01 -14.64
CA ALA A 140 -15.54 10.38 -15.69
C ALA A 140 -16.64 9.33 -15.88
N ALA A 141 -16.28 8.04 -15.84
CA ALA A 141 -17.20 6.92 -15.90
C ALA A 141 -18.15 6.90 -14.70
N GLU A 142 -17.65 7.13 -13.48
CA GLU A 142 -18.51 7.24 -12.29
C GLU A 142 -19.54 8.37 -12.45
N ALA A 143 -19.10 9.54 -12.93
CA ALA A 143 -19.99 10.67 -13.16
C ALA A 143 -21.11 10.36 -14.17
N VAL A 144 -20.77 9.73 -15.30
CA VAL A 144 -21.76 9.41 -16.35
C VAL A 144 -22.64 8.23 -15.97
N GLY A 145 -22.12 7.25 -15.23
CA GLY A 145 -22.89 6.15 -14.68
C GLY A 145 -23.93 6.63 -13.66
N THR A 146 -23.56 7.54 -12.76
CA THR A 146 -24.52 8.17 -11.84
C THR A 146 -25.58 9.00 -12.59
N TRP A 147 -25.19 9.72 -13.64
CA TRP A 147 -26.12 10.48 -14.48
C TRP A 147 -27.10 9.57 -15.23
N ALA A 148 -26.62 8.53 -15.90
CA ALA A 148 -27.45 7.58 -16.62
C ALA A 148 -28.49 6.92 -15.68
N ALA A 149 -28.10 6.60 -14.45
CA ALA A 149 -28.98 5.98 -13.46
C ALA A 149 -30.13 6.87 -12.97
N VAL A 150 -30.11 8.18 -13.21
CA VAL A 150 -31.17 9.11 -12.80
C VAL A 150 -31.97 9.69 -13.97
N THR A 151 -31.58 9.40 -15.20
CA THR A 151 -32.25 9.93 -16.38
C THR A 151 -33.07 8.88 -17.10
N ASP A 152 -34.25 9.27 -17.58
CA ASP A 152 -35.07 8.43 -18.48
C ASP A 152 -34.45 8.25 -19.88
N ARG A 153 -33.29 8.85 -20.15
CA ARG A 153 -32.63 8.90 -21.48
C ARG A 153 -31.47 7.92 -21.64
N GLY A 154 -31.21 7.03 -20.69
CA GLY A 154 -30.19 5.99 -20.86
C GLY A 154 -30.22 4.93 -19.75
N ALA A 155 -29.88 3.69 -20.09
CA ALA A 155 -29.65 2.67 -19.08
C ALA A 155 -28.18 2.73 -18.63
N PRO A 156 -27.88 2.51 -17.33
CA PRO A 156 -26.50 2.40 -16.86
C PRO A 156 -25.66 1.34 -17.60
N GLY A 157 -26.30 0.28 -18.10
CA GLY A 157 -25.66 -0.73 -18.94
C GLY A 157 -25.22 -0.24 -20.32
N ASP A 158 -25.74 0.90 -20.81
CA ASP A 158 -25.38 1.46 -22.12
C ASP A 158 -24.08 2.28 -22.06
N VAL A 159 -23.68 2.73 -20.87
CA VAL A 159 -22.49 3.57 -20.67
C VAL A 159 -21.28 2.79 -20.17
N THR A 160 -21.44 1.48 -19.92
CA THR A 160 -20.37 0.58 -19.46
C THR A 160 -20.45 -0.77 -20.15
N ARG A 161 -19.32 -1.49 -20.18
CA ARG A 161 -19.32 -2.91 -20.55
C ARG A 161 -19.94 -3.72 -19.41
N SER A 162 -20.47 -4.90 -19.72
CA SER A 162 -20.91 -5.85 -18.69
C SER A 162 -19.74 -6.33 -17.83
N VAL A 163 -20.06 -6.75 -16.60
CA VAL A 163 -19.12 -7.33 -15.63
C VAL A 163 -18.49 -8.58 -16.21
N ASP A 164 -19.28 -9.51 -16.73
CA ASP A 164 -18.80 -10.78 -17.30
C ASP A 164 -17.83 -10.57 -18.46
N ALA A 165 -18.14 -9.63 -19.36
CA ALA A 165 -17.25 -9.33 -20.48
C ALA A 165 -15.96 -8.62 -20.01
N THR A 166 -15.99 -7.94 -18.86
CA THR A 166 -14.79 -7.38 -18.22
C THR A 166 -13.95 -8.48 -17.58
N LEU A 167 -14.56 -9.42 -16.85
CA LEU A 167 -13.89 -10.60 -16.28
C LEU A 167 -13.24 -11.46 -17.37
N ALA A 168 -13.95 -11.74 -18.45
CA ALA A 168 -13.39 -12.46 -19.60
C ALA A 168 -12.17 -11.74 -20.21
N THR A 169 -12.18 -10.39 -20.21
CA THR A 169 -11.05 -9.60 -20.70
C THR A 169 -9.86 -9.67 -19.73
N ILE A 170 -10.09 -9.67 -18.41
CA ILE A 170 -9.05 -9.88 -17.40
C ILE A 170 -8.40 -11.25 -17.57
N GLU A 171 -9.20 -12.32 -17.73
CA GLU A 171 -8.69 -13.68 -17.93
C GLU A 171 -7.86 -13.77 -19.23
N THR A 172 -8.42 -13.28 -20.33
CA THR A 172 -7.75 -13.32 -21.64
C THR A 172 -6.42 -12.57 -21.62
N PHE A 173 -6.37 -11.37 -21.02
CA PHE A 173 -5.13 -10.61 -20.94
C PHE A 173 -4.17 -11.19 -19.90
N GLY A 174 -4.69 -11.68 -18.77
CA GLY A 174 -3.91 -12.34 -17.72
C GLY A 174 -3.14 -13.55 -18.23
N GLY A 175 -3.74 -14.36 -19.10
CA GLY A 175 -3.06 -15.49 -19.74
C GLY A 175 -1.97 -15.13 -20.77
N THR A 176 -1.67 -13.83 -20.96
CA THR A 176 -0.56 -13.36 -21.79
C THR A 176 0.62 -12.81 -20.98
N LEU A 177 0.55 -12.96 -19.65
CA LEU A 177 1.51 -12.46 -18.68
C LEU A 177 2.03 -13.62 -17.81
N PRO A 178 3.34 -13.65 -17.47
CA PRO A 178 4.37 -12.71 -17.92
C PRO A 178 4.70 -12.88 -19.42
N GLY A 179 5.35 -11.88 -20.01
CA GLY A 179 5.87 -11.95 -21.38
C GLY A 179 7.39 -12.15 -21.42
N PRO A 180 8.03 -12.09 -22.61
CA PRO A 180 9.48 -12.13 -22.72
C PRO A 180 10.12 -10.92 -22.02
N ALA A 181 11.33 -11.06 -21.52
CA ALA A 181 12.03 -9.98 -20.81
C ALA A 181 13.53 -10.00 -21.08
N ARG A 182 14.19 -8.85 -20.92
CA ARG A 182 15.66 -8.78 -21.03
C ARG A 182 16.37 -9.59 -19.95
N THR A 183 15.80 -9.60 -18.73
CA THR A 183 16.21 -10.48 -17.62
C THR A 183 14.98 -10.89 -16.84
N VAL A 184 15.06 -11.97 -16.05
CA VAL A 184 13.95 -12.39 -15.18
C VAL A 184 13.61 -11.30 -14.15
N HIS A 185 14.61 -10.67 -13.52
CA HIS A 185 14.43 -9.56 -12.58
C HIS A 185 13.64 -8.39 -13.16
N GLU A 186 13.95 -8.03 -14.40
CA GLU A 186 13.25 -6.96 -15.09
C GLU A 186 11.84 -7.38 -15.48
N GLY A 187 11.66 -8.64 -15.92
CA GLY A 187 10.34 -9.24 -16.14
C GLY A 187 9.46 -9.12 -14.90
N VAL A 188 9.99 -9.45 -13.72
CA VAL A 188 9.28 -9.31 -12.44
C VAL A 188 8.85 -7.86 -12.18
N ALA A 189 9.76 -6.89 -12.35
CA ALA A 189 9.48 -5.48 -12.11
C ALA A 189 8.51 -4.85 -13.13
N VAL A 190 8.55 -5.27 -14.39
CA VAL A 190 7.64 -4.79 -15.44
C VAL A 190 6.28 -5.47 -15.32
N TYR A 191 6.24 -6.80 -15.44
CA TYR A 191 4.99 -7.56 -15.50
C TYR A 191 4.26 -7.56 -14.18
N GLY A 192 4.94 -7.58 -13.03
CA GLY A 192 4.27 -7.50 -11.74
C GLY A 192 3.53 -6.18 -11.50
N ALA A 193 3.79 -5.12 -12.29
CA ALA A 193 3.07 -3.85 -12.17
C ALA A 193 1.74 -3.95 -12.94
N ILE A 194 1.80 -4.60 -14.10
CA ILE A 194 0.66 -4.84 -14.99
C ILE A 194 -0.27 -5.90 -14.38
N GLU A 195 0.29 -7.04 -13.98
CA GLU A 195 -0.43 -8.10 -13.29
C GLU A 195 -1.08 -7.60 -11.99
N ARG A 196 -0.44 -6.69 -11.23
CA ARG A 196 -1.08 -6.12 -10.02
C ARG A 196 -2.38 -5.39 -10.35
N TRP A 197 -2.48 -4.75 -11.51
CA TRP A 197 -3.74 -4.15 -11.92
C TRP A 197 -4.84 -5.20 -12.13
N LEU A 198 -4.49 -6.37 -12.67
CA LEU A 198 -5.41 -7.49 -12.87
C LEU A 198 -5.77 -8.18 -11.55
N ASP A 199 -4.79 -8.40 -10.68
CA ASP A 199 -4.99 -8.94 -9.33
C ASP A 199 -5.94 -8.04 -8.52
N VAL A 200 -5.72 -6.71 -8.51
CA VAL A 200 -6.65 -5.77 -7.87
C VAL A 200 -8.01 -5.79 -8.55
N ALA A 201 -8.07 -5.86 -9.88
CA ALA A 201 -9.34 -5.94 -10.62
C ALA A 201 -10.15 -7.19 -10.23
N ARG A 202 -9.47 -8.33 -10.09
CA ARG A 202 -10.07 -9.60 -9.63
C ARG A 202 -10.53 -9.50 -8.17
N ARG A 203 -9.76 -8.88 -7.27
CA ARG A 203 -10.17 -8.69 -5.87
C ARG A 203 -11.30 -7.68 -5.70
N SER A 204 -11.34 -6.67 -6.57
CA SER A 204 -12.46 -5.73 -6.64
C SER A 204 -13.76 -6.36 -7.14
N THR A 205 -13.84 -7.68 -7.28
CA THR A 205 -15.09 -8.44 -7.46
C THR A 205 -15.98 -8.51 -6.21
N LEU A 206 -15.88 -7.51 -5.32
CA LEU A 206 -17.06 -6.97 -4.62
C LEU A 206 -17.91 -6.11 -5.57
N VAL A 207 -18.16 -6.64 -6.77
CA VAL A 207 -19.40 -6.36 -7.48
C VAL A 207 -20.43 -7.18 -6.70
N PRO A 208 -21.49 -6.57 -6.14
CA PRO A 208 -22.65 -7.37 -5.73
C PRO A 208 -23.02 -8.22 -6.96
N GLY A 209 -23.51 -9.45 -6.80
CA GLY A 209 -23.66 -10.39 -7.92
C GLY A 209 -24.25 -9.78 -9.21
N THR A 210 -23.99 -10.41 -10.37
CA THR A 210 -24.32 -10.02 -11.76
C THR A 210 -25.56 -9.14 -12.01
N ASP A 211 -26.56 -9.18 -11.14
CA ASP A 211 -27.71 -8.26 -11.10
C ASP A 211 -27.42 -6.84 -10.55
N ALA A 212 -26.21 -6.51 -10.11
CA ALA A 212 -25.97 -5.30 -9.31
C ALA A 212 -26.08 -3.96 -10.02
N VAL A 213 -25.81 -3.88 -11.33
CA VAL A 213 -25.91 -2.60 -12.07
C VAL A 213 -27.37 -2.25 -12.33
N ALA A 214 -28.19 -3.26 -12.66
CA ALA A 214 -29.63 -3.10 -12.91
C ALA A 214 -30.47 -3.16 -11.61
N GLY A 215 -29.99 -3.87 -10.58
CA GLY A 215 -30.64 -4.06 -9.28
C GLY A 215 -30.18 -3.09 -8.18
N ALA A 216 -29.19 -2.24 -8.43
CA ALA A 216 -28.86 -1.16 -7.51
C ALA A 216 -29.92 -0.06 -7.62
N ALA A 217 -30.87 -0.06 -6.68
CA ALA A 217 -31.82 1.04 -6.49
C ALA A 217 -31.16 2.41 -6.15
N ASN A 218 -29.82 2.47 -6.10
CA ASN A 218 -29.04 3.65 -5.69
C ASN A 218 -28.12 4.13 -6.84
N PRO A 219 -28.41 5.28 -7.47
CA PRO A 219 -27.61 5.87 -8.55
C PRO A 219 -26.13 6.11 -8.22
N LEU A 220 -25.79 6.34 -6.95
CA LEU A 220 -24.40 6.52 -6.52
C LEU A 220 -23.63 5.20 -6.61
N ARG A 221 -24.26 4.10 -6.20
CA ARG A 221 -23.67 2.76 -6.28
C ARG A 221 -23.51 2.34 -7.73
N THR A 222 -24.52 2.59 -8.56
CA THR A 222 -24.47 2.32 -9.99
C THR A 222 -23.33 3.08 -10.66
N GLY A 223 -23.18 4.38 -10.37
CA GLY A 223 -22.03 5.15 -10.83
C GLY A 223 -20.70 4.57 -10.39
N SER A 224 -20.55 4.22 -9.10
CA SER A 224 -19.32 3.61 -8.59
C SER A 224 -18.93 2.36 -9.37
N ILE A 225 -19.88 1.45 -9.62
CA ILE A 225 -19.62 0.21 -10.38
C ILE A 225 -19.18 0.53 -11.82
N VAL A 226 -19.82 1.50 -12.48
CA VAL A 226 -19.42 1.95 -13.82
C VAL A 226 -17.98 2.52 -13.80
N GLY A 227 -17.65 3.31 -12.78
CA GLY A 227 -16.30 3.85 -12.56
C GLY A 227 -15.25 2.75 -12.35
N ASP A 228 -15.57 1.72 -11.57
CA ASP A 228 -14.70 0.58 -11.32
C ASP A 228 -14.45 -0.24 -12.60
N ILE A 229 -15.50 -0.53 -13.38
CA ILE A 229 -15.39 -1.24 -14.66
C ILE A 229 -14.52 -0.47 -15.65
N GLU A 230 -14.74 0.84 -15.82
CA GLU A 230 -13.91 1.65 -16.72
C GLU A 230 -12.46 1.73 -16.23
N THR A 231 -12.24 1.81 -14.91
CA THR A 231 -10.90 1.79 -14.31
C THR A 231 -10.15 0.50 -14.66
N VAL A 232 -10.83 -0.65 -14.55
CA VAL A 232 -10.27 -1.96 -14.93
C VAL A 232 -9.93 -2.00 -16.42
N GLN A 233 -10.84 -1.55 -17.28
CA GLN A 233 -10.60 -1.53 -18.72
C GLN A 233 -9.43 -0.62 -19.09
N ALA A 234 -9.38 0.57 -18.50
CA ALA A 234 -8.29 1.51 -18.72
C ALA A 234 -6.93 0.93 -18.29
N ARG A 235 -6.90 0.15 -17.20
CA ARG A 235 -5.69 -0.59 -16.78
C ARG A 235 -5.31 -1.71 -17.75
N ILE A 236 -6.28 -2.45 -18.28
CA ILE A 236 -6.02 -3.49 -19.30
C ILE A 236 -5.48 -2.85 -20.58
N ASP A 237 -6.09 -1.77 -21.06
CA ASP A 237 -5.63 -1.05 -22.26
C ASP A 237 -4.19 -0.55 -22.10
N ALA A 238 -3.89 0.07 -20.95
CA ALA A 238 -2.55 0.54 -20.63
C ALA A 238 -1.56 -0.62 -20.44
N GLY A 239 -1.99 -1.70 -19.79
CA GLY A 239 -1.19 -2.90 -19.57
C GLY A 239 -0.77 -3.55 -20.88
N ARG A 240 -1.70 -3.73 -21.82
CA ARG A 240 -1.42 -4.24 -23.17
C ARG A 240 -0.41 -3.36 -23.88
N HIS A 241 -0.65 -2.05 -23.91
CA HIS A 241 0.28 -1.08 -24.51
C HIS A 241 1.70 -1.21 -23.94
N LEU A 242 1.84 -1.21 -22.61
CA LEU A 242 3.15 -1.28 -21.96
C LEU A 242 3.84 -2.64 -22.20
N ARG A 243 3.09 -3.74 -22.12
CA ARG A 243 3.58 -5.09 -22.39
C ARG A 243 4.07 -5.22 -23.82
N ASP A 244 3.28 -4.79 -24.80
CA ASP A 244 3.61 -4.90 -26.22
C ASP A 244 4.81 -3.99 -26.58
N ARG A 245 4.88 -2.78 -26.03
CA ARG A 245 6.03 -1.88 -26.25
C ARG A 245 7.31 -2.42 -25.62
N TYR A 246 7.22 -3.03 -24.45
CA TYR A 246 8.37 -3.64 -23.78
C TYR A 246 8.85 -4.90 -24.53
N ALA A 247 7.93 -5.78 -24.92
CA ALA A 247 8.25 -6.99 -25.69
C ALA A 247 8.84 -6.69 -27.07
N ALA A 248 8.47 -5.55 -27.67
CA ALA A 248 9.03 -5.08 -28.95
C ALA A 248 10.41 -4.40 -28.84
N LEU A 249 10.99 -4.29 -27.64
CA LEU A 249 12.36 -3.78 -27.51
C LEU A 249 13.35 -4.77 -28.14
N PRO A 250 14.35 -4.32 -28.91
CA PRO A 250 15.33 -5.21 -29.54
C PRO A 250 16.09 -6.12 -28.55
N ALA A 251 16.28 -5.67 -27.30
CA ALA A 251 16.93 -6.46 -26.25
C ALA A 251 16.00 -7.50 -25.60
N VAL A 252 14.74 -7.58 -26.02
CA VAL A 252 13.69 -8.46 -25.49
C VAL A 252 13.09 -9.34 -26.60
N ALA A 253 13.00 -8.82 -27.82
CA ALA A 253 12.33 -9.47 -28.94
C ALA A 253 13.04 -10.78 -29.35
N GLU A 254 12.25 -11.85 -29.55
CA GLU A 254 12.72 -13.23 -29.74
C GLU A 254 13.29 -13.54 -31.14
N ASP A 255 13.60 -12.53 -31.95
CA ASP A 255 14.09 -12.67 -33.32
C ASP A 255 15.54 -13.15 -33.38
N GLY A 256 15.78 -14.39 -32.92
CA GLY A 256 16.92 -15.28 -33.17
C GLY A 256 18.30 -14.76 -32.78
N SER A 257 18.40 -13.54 -32.27
CA SER A 257 19.64 -12.78 -32.04
C SER A 257 19.65 -12.00 -30.73
N SER A 258 18.59 -12.09 -29.92
CA SER A 258 18.49 -11.42 -28.62
C SER A 258 19.07 -12.26 -27.48
N ASP A 259 19.82 -11.62 -26.58
CA ASP A 259 20.21 -12.17 -25.27
C ASP A 259 19.04 -12.20 -24.25
N GLY A 260 17.79 -12.00 -24.69
CA GLY A 260 16.59 -11.96 -23.85
C GLY A 260 16.14 -13.33 -23.37
N VAL A 261 15.24 -13.33 -22.38
CA VAL A 261 14.61 -14.50 -21.78
C VAL A 261 13.18 -14.64 -22.32
N SER A 262 12.83 -15.84 -22.80
CA SER A 262 11.48 -16.12 -23.31
C SER A 262 10.42 -16.01 -22.22
N ALA A 263 9.16 -15.84 -22.63
CA ALA A 263 8.04 -15.74 -21.67
C ALA A 263 7.96 -16.97 -20.74
N ASP A 264 8.06 -18.18 -21.30
CA ASP A 264 8.00 -19.42 -20.54
C ASP A 264 9.15 -19.52 -19.53
N ALA A 265 10.38 -19.15 -19.92
CA ALA A 265 11.54 -19.19 -19.02
C ALA A 265 11.43 -18.12 -17.91
N VAL A 266 10.88 -16.94 -18.20
CA VAL A 266 10.56 -15.94 -17.17
C VAL A 266 9.53 -16.49 -16.19
N GLU A 267 8.45 -17.09 -16.69
CA GLU A 267 7.40 -17.65 -15.84
C GLU A 267 7.92 -18.77 -14.94
N THR A 268 8.61 -19.76 -15.52
CA THR A 268 9.20 -20.89 -14.79
C THR A 268 10.14 -20.42 -13.68
N ALA A 269 11.09 -19.53 -13.99
CA ALA A 269 12.03 -19.03 -12.99
C ALA A 269 11.32 -18.30 -11.83
N ILE A 270 10.25 -17.55 -12.11
CA ILE A 270 9.48 -16.88 -11.06
C ILE A 270 8.71 -17.89 -10.20
N VAL A 271 8.11 -18.91 -10.82
CA VAL A 271 7.38 -19.96 -10.09
C VAL A 271 8.32 -20.76 -9.20
N ASP A 272 9.47 -21.19 -9.70
CA ASP A 272 10.48 -21.93 -8.95
C ASP A 272 11.01 -21.09 -7.76
N ALA A 273 11.25 -19.80 -7.98
CA ALA A 273 11.64 -18.87 -6.92
C ALA A 273 10.56 -18.73 -5.84
N LEU A 274 9.29 -18.68 -6.23
CA LEU A 274 8.17 -18.60 -5.29
C LEU A 274 8.03 -19.87 -4.45
N GLU A 275 8.23 -21.05 -5.05
CA GLU A 275 8.24 -22.33 -4.33
C GLU A 275 9.40 -22.39 -3.33
N THR A 276 10.58 -21.90 -3.73
CA THR A 276 11.77 -21.82 -2.86
C THR A 276 11.56 -20.86 -1.68
N LEU A 277 10.93 -19.70 -1.92
CA LEU A 277 10.71 -18.67 -0.90
C LEU A 277 9.54 -18.98 0.03
N ALA A 278 8.58 -19.81 -0.39
CA ALA A 278 7.34 -20.04 0.36
C ALA A 278 7.57 -20.57 1.79
N PRO A 279 8.38 -21.63 2.03
CA PRO A 279 8.67 -22.08 3.39
C PRO A 279 9.34 -21.00 4.23
N ARG A 280 10.30 -20.27 3.66
CA ARG A 280 11.01 -19.19 4.37
C ARG A 280 10.06 -18.08 4.85
N VAL A 281 9.11 -17.68 4.01
CA VAL A 281 8.13 -16.64 4.37
C VAL A 281 7.13 -17.18 5.40
N GLU A 282 6.68 -18.42 5.24
CA GLU A 282 5.79 -19.07 6.20
C GLU A 282 6.45 -19.19 7.58
N ASP A 283 7.65 -19.76 7.66
CA ASP A 283 8.42 -19.91 8.90
C ASP A 283 8.57 -18.56 9.61
N ARG A 284 8.98 -17.53 8.87
CA ARG A 284 9.16 -16.19 9.45
C ARG A 284 7.85 -15.59 9.95
N LEU A 285 6.74 -15.78 9.24
CA LEU A 285 5.44 -15.30 9.71
C LEU A 285 4.95 -16.07 10.95
N LEU A 286 5.19 -17.39 11.01
CA LEU A 286 4.85 -18.22 12.17
C LEU A 286 5.67 -17.84 13.40
N GLU A 287 6.96 -17.54 13.25
CA GLU A 287 7.82 -17.07 14.33
C GLU A 287 7.26 -15.83 15.05
N LEU A 288 6.57 -14.93 14.32
CA LEU A 288 5.96 -13.73 14.91
C LEU A 288 4.80 -14.04 15.87
N HIS A 289 4.22 -15.23 15.80
CA HIS A 289 3.16 -15.67 16.73
C HIS A 289 3.72 -16.25 18.03
N GLY A 290 5.04 -16.40 18.15
CA GLY A 290 5.72 -16.88 19.35
C GLY A 290 5.58 -18.40 19.58
N ALA A 291 6.22 -18.89 20.65
CA ALA A 291 6.24 -20.33 20.98
C ALA A 291 4.87 -20.86 21.45
N ASP A 292 3.98 -19.98 21.92
CA ASP A 292 2.62 -20.31 22.37
C ASP A 292 1.59 -20.25 21.23
N ALA A 293 2.05 -20.03 20.00
CA ALA A 293 1.26 -20.15 18.79
C ALA A 293 0.56 -21.53 18.75
N PRO A 294 -0.77 -21.60 18.53
CA PRO A 294 -1.43 -22.88 18.34
C PRO A 294 -0.74 -23.69 17.24
N GLU A 295 -0.44 -24.97 17.48
CA GLU A 295 0.11 -25.88 16.45
C GLU A 295 -0.78 -25.90 15.19
N GLU A 296 -2.07 -25.59 15.34
CA GLU A 296 -3.09 -25.46 14.30
C GLU A 296 -3.31 -24.02 13.83
N LEU A 297 -2.27 -23.18 13.75
CA LEU A 297 -2.40 -21.85 13.15
C LEU A 297 -2.68 -22.02 11.64
N GLU A 298 -3.96 -22.14 11.29
CA GLU A 298 -4.42 -22.40 9.92
C GLU A 298 -3.94 -21.34 8.92
N HIS A 299 -3.61 -20.12 9.39
CA HIS A 299 -3.15 -19.02 8.55
C HIS A 299 -2.05 -18.17 9.22
N PRO A 300 -0.79 -18.22 8.74
CA PRO A 300 0.33 -17.43 9.30
C PRO A 300 0.15 -15.92 9.10
N ILE A 301 -0.77 -15.51 8.23
CA ILE A 301 -1.10 -14.10 7.93
C ILE A 301 -2.11 -13.51 8.93
N ARG A 302 -2.46 -14.23 10.00
CA ARG A 302 -3.21 -13.62 11.10
C ARG A 302 -2.34 -12.55 11.77
N TYR A 303 -2.94 -11.48 12.25
CA TYR A 303 -2.25 -10.44 13.01
C TYR A 303 -1.67 -11.02 14.33
N PRO A 304 -0.34 -11.06 14.51
CA PRO A 304 0.28 -11.47 15.78
C PRO A 304 0.22 -10.31 16.79
N ASP A 305 0.46 -10.62 18.07
CA ASP A 305 0.63 -9.55 19.06
C ASP A 305 1.95 -8.83 18.80
N SER A 306 1.93 -7.49 18.78
CA SER A 306 3.14 -6.67 18.70
C SER A 306 4.07 -6.87 19.89
N ASP A 307 3.60 -7.50 20.97
CA ASP A 307 4.38 -7.81 22.15
C ASP A 307 5.60 -8.70 21.85
N VAL A 308 5.62 -9.48 20.75
CA VAL A 308 6.78 -10.26 20.27
C VAL A 308 8.04 -9.41 20.07
N TYR A 309 7.88 -8.15 19.66
CA TYR A 309 8.98 -7.19 19.50
C TYR A 309 9.22 -6.31 20.73
N ARG A 310 8.38 -6.43 21.75
CA ARG A 310 8.38 -5.55 22.93
C ARG A 310 8.77 -6.26 24.21
N GLU A 311 8.95 -7.59 24.20
CA GLU A 311 9.29 -8.38 25.39
C GLU A 311 10.48 -7.79 26.17
N GLN A 312 11.46 -7.25 25.45
CA GLN A 312 12.67 -6.64 26.01
C GLN A 312 12.57 -5.12 26.21
N SER A 313 11.50 -4.48 25.73
CA SER A 313 11.33 -3.03 25.82
C SER A 313 10.80 -2.60 27.19
N SER A 314 11.30 -1.47 27.69
CA SER A 314 10.76 -0.77 28.86
C SER A 314 9.84 0.40 28.50
N LEU A 315 9.65 0.66 27.20
CA LEU A 315 8.89 1.82 26.72
C LEU A 315 7.39 1.67 26.99
N PRO A 316 6.70 2.76 27.38
CA PRO A 316 5.25 2.77 27.47
C PRO A 316 4.54 2.43 26.15
N ARG A 317 3.30 1.94 26.23
CA ARG A 317 2.50 1.55 25.05
C ARG A 317 2.20 2.72 24.10
N ASP A 318 2.26 3.95 24.59
CA ASP A 318 1.97 5.17 23.84
C ASP A 318 3.21 5.93 23.36
N ALA A 319 4.41 5.37 23.54
CA ALA A 319 5.64 5.88 22.93
C ALA A 319 5.51 5.89 21.39
N PRO A 320 6.02 6.92 20.69
CA PRO A 320 5.94 7.01 19.22
C PRO A 320 6.49 5.77 18.49
N SER A 321 7.63 5.23 18.91
CA SER A 321 8.20 4.01 18.33
C SER A 321 7.31 2.76 18.51
N VAL A 322 6.67 2.62 19.67
CA VAL A 322 5.72 1.50 19.93
C VAL A 322 4.45 1.65 19.10
N ARG A 323 3.88 2.86 19.04
CA ARG A 323 2.70 3.15 18.21
C ARG A 323 3.01 2.96 16.72
N LEU A 324 4.21 3.34 16.27
CA LEU A 324 4.70 3.08 14.93
C LEU A 324 4.71 1.58 14.64
N LEU A 325 5.32 0.77 15.51
CA LEU A 325 5.34 -0.69 15.34
C LEU A 325 3.93 -1.24 15.20
N SER A 326 3.03 -0.96 16.15
CA SER A 326 1.65 -1.47 16.10
C SER A 326 0.92 -1.03 14.84
N ARG A 327 1.05 0.23 14.42
CA ARG A 327 0.45 0.74 13.17
C ARG A 327 1.02 0.01 11.95
N ARG A 328 2.34 -0.12 11.84
CA ARG A 328 3.00 -0.71 10.67
C ARG A 328 2.78 -2.21 10.57
N MET A 329 2.76 -2.92 11.69
CA MET A 329 2.31 -4.31 11.72
C MET A 329 0.86 -4.42 11.28
N GLY A 330 -0.03 -3.57 11.80
CA GLY A 330 -1.46 -3.60 11.45
C GLY A 330 -1.66 -3.41 9.95
N GLU A 331 -1.09 -2.35 9.40
CA GLU A 331 -1.11 -2.07 7.96
C GLU A 331 -0.50 -3.21 7.13
N PHE A 332 0.61 -3.80 7.60
CA PHE A 332 1.26 -4.91 6.90
C PHE A 332 0.40 -6.16 6.86
N PHE A 333 -0.17 -6.60 7.98
CA PHE A 333 -0.98 -7.82 8.02
C PHE A 333 -2.36 -7.64 7.37
N ASP A 334 -2.94 -6.44 7.44
CA ASP A 334 -4.14 -6.10 6.67
C ASP A 334 -3.88 -6.19 5.16
N ASP A 335 -2.73 -5.70 4.69
CA ASP A 335 -2.31 -5.84 3.29
C ASP A 335 -2.00 -7.31 2.94
N ALA A 336 -1.18 -7.98 3.76
CA ALA A 336 -0.66 -9.32 3.51
C ALA A 336 -1.78 -10.35 3.44
N ARG A 337 -2.85 -10.18 4.22
CA ARG A 337 -4.03 -11.06 4.23
C ARG A 337 -4.64 -11.21 2.85
N PHE A 338 -4.59 -10.16 2.05
CA PHE A 338 -5.15 -10.18 0.71
C PHE A 338 -4.06 -10.30 -0.35
N ASP A 339 -2.82 -9.87 -0.10
CA ASP A 339 -1.74 -9.91 -1.07
C ASP A 339 -1.33 -11.33 -1.47
N PRO A 340 -1.01 -11.55 -2.75
CA PRO A 340 -0.57 -12.86 -3.21
C PRO A 340 0.91 -12.94 -2.81
N ILE A 341 1.23 -13.57 -1.69
CA ILE A 341 2.61 -13.79 -1.25
C ILE A 341 3.00 -15.26 -1.41
N ALA A 342 4.29 -15.56 -1.39
CA ALA A 342 4.78 -16.94 -1.37
C ALA A 342 4.37 -17.60 -0.04
N LEU A 343 3.52 -18.63 -0.12
CA LEU A 343 3.07 -19.47 0.97
C LEU A 343 2.74 -20.86 0.39
N PRO A 344 3.01 -21.95 1.11
CA PRO A 344 2.71 -23.30 0.62
C PRO A 344 1.22 -23.50 0.32
N GLY A 345 0.93 -24.31 -0.70
CA GLY A 345 -0.45 -24.62 -1.10
C GLY A 345 -1.18 -23.52 -1.89
N PHE A 346 -0.62 -22.31 -2.01
CA PHE A 346 -1.17 -21.25 -2.84
C PHE A 346 -0.55 -21.29 -4.25
N SER A 347 -1.38 -21.52 -5.27
CA SER A 347 -1.05 -21.28 -6.69
C SER A 347 -1.79 -20.04 -7.18
N THR A 348 -1.17 -19.23 -8.04
CA THR A 348 -1.76 -17.95 -8.47
C THR A 348 -1.59 -17.70 -9.96
N THR A 349 -2.54 -16.99 -10.55
CA THR A 349 -2.55 -16.58 -11.97
C THR A 349 -1.55 -15.47 -12.33
N HIS A 350 -0.90 -14.85 -11.34
CA HIS A 350 -0.09 -13.63 -11.51
C HIS A 350 1.26 -13.73 -10.77
N PRO A 351 2.20 -14.54 -11.29
CA PRO A 351 3.43 -14.92 -10.58
C PRO A 351 4.39 -13.74 -10.37
N ALA A 352 4.52 -12.80 -11.32
CA ALA A 352 5.42 -11.65 -11.17
C ALA A 352 4.95 -10.68 -10.08
N THR A 353 3.64 -10.47 -9.95
CA THR A 353 3.05 -9.71 -8.84
C THR A 353 3.31 -10.40 -7.53
N ARG A 354 3.11 -11.72 -7.50
CA ARG A 354 3.31 -12.52 -6.30
C ARG A 354 4.75 -12.40 -5.79
N LEU A 355 5.73 -12.56 -6.65
CA LEU A 355 7.14 -12.46 -6.26
C LEU A 355 7.52 -11.06 -5.76
N ARG A 356 6.98 -10.00 -6.36
CA ARG A 356 7.15 -8.64 -5.82
C ARG A 356 6.54 -8.46 -4.45
N ARG A 357 5.35 -9.00 -4.22
CA ARG A 357 4.73 -8.92 -2.90
C ARG A 357 5.51 -9.72 -1.87
N THR A 358 6.04 -10.88 -2.23
CA THR A 358 7.00 -11.64 -1.42
C THR A 358 8.26 -10.81 -1.10
N HIS A 359 8.86 -10.17 -2.10
CA HIS A 359 10.01 -9.25 -1.92
C HIS A 359 9.71 -8.14 -0.91
N ARG A 360 8.55 -7.46 -1.04
CA ARG A 360 8.10 -6.46 -0.07
C ARG A 360 7.94 -7.06 1.32
N THR A 361 7.33 -8.23 1.42
CA THR A 361 7.12 -8.93 2.69
C THR A 361 8.44 -9.19 3.39
N LEU A 362 9.44 -9.72 2.68
CA LEU A 362 10.78 -9.95 3.22
C LEU A 362 11.39 -8.64 3.78
N ALA A 363 11.34 -7.55 3.00
CA ALA A 363 11.84 -6.26 3.45
C ALA A 363 11.10 -5.71 4.69
N HIS A 364 9.78 -5.94 4.80
CA HIS A 364 9.00 -5.50 5.97
C HIS A 364 9.31 -6.33 7.21
N LEU A 365 9.45 -7.65 7.07
CA LEU A 365 9.79 -8.55 8.18
C LEU A 365 11.16 -8.18 8.77
N GLU A 366 12.16 -7.94 7.92
CA GLU A 366 13.47 -7.45 8.37
C GLU A 366 13.38 -6.04 8.98
N ALA A 367 12.56 -5.15 8.43
CA ALA A 367 12.38 -3.80 8.99
C ALA A 367 11.71 -3.82 10.37
N PHE A 368 10.81 -4.78 10.63
CA PHE A 368 10.26 -4.99 11.96
C PHE A 368 11.32 -5.47 12.95
N ASP A 369 12.28 -6.28 12.52
CA ASP A 369 13.39 -6.74 13.36
C ASP A 369 14.27 -5.56 13.77
N VAL A 370 14.64 -4.69 12.83
CA VAL A 370 15.39 -3.45 13.12
C VAL A 370 14.59 -2.53 14.05
N LEU A 371 13.28 -2.40 13.85
CA LEU A 371 12.44 -1.61 14.76
C LEU A 371 12.37 -2.24 16.16
N GLY A 372 12.32 -3.57 16.26
CA GLY A 372 12.40 -4.32 17.51
C GLY A 372 13.71 -4.06 18.27
N GLU A 373 14.84 -4.00 17.56
CA GLU A 373 16.14 -3.64 18.14
C GLU A 373 16.14 -2.24 18.75
N HIS A 374 15.57 -1.24 18.06
CA HIS A 374 15.40 0.11 18.60
C HIS A 374 14.51 0.15 19.86
N LEU A 375 13.42 -0.65 19.87
CA LEU A 375 12.53 -0.76 21.03
C LEU A 375 13.21 -1.42 22.22
N ALA A 376 14.03 -2.45 21.99
CA ALA A 376 14.83 -3.11 23.01
C ALA A 376 15.92 -2.17 23.57
N ALA A 377 16.50 -1.30 22.74
CA ALA A 377 17.41 -0.24 23.15
C ALA A 377 16.72 0.91 23.93
N GLY A 378 15.39 0.91 24.00
CA GLY A 378 14.62 1.93 24.71
C GLY A 378 14.51 3.26 23.96
N GLU A 379 14.57 3.25 22.63
CA GLU A 379 14.42 4.45 21.80
C GLU A 379 12.95 4.82 21.59
N PRO A 380 12.45 5.94 22.15
CA PRO A 380 11.04 6.30 22.07
C PRO A 380 10.63 6.93 20.72
N PHE A 381 11.61 7.34 19.90
CA PHE A 381 11.43 8.19 18.72
C PHE A 381 10.74 9.52 19.02
N LEU A 382 11.27 10.24 20.01
CA LEU A 382 10.87 11.60 20.36
C LEU A 382 11.94 12.57 19.85
N PRO A 383 11.65 13.43 18.86
CA PRO A 383 12.60 14.43 18.40
C PRO A 383 12.74 15.55 19.42
N ALA A 384 13.94 16.13 19.54
CA ALA A 384 14.19 17.32 20.35
C ALA A 384 13.65 18.60 19.71
N ASP A 385 13.76 18.71 18.38
CA ASP A 385 13.44 19.93 17.65
C ASP A 385 13.08 19.68 16.17
N GLY A 386 12.77 20.74 15.44
CA GLY A 386 12.54 20.68 13.99
C GLY A 386 13.77 20.32 13.15
N ALA A 387 15.00 20.47 13.67
CA ALA A 387 16.22 20.09 12.96
C ALA A 387 16.40 18.57 12.96
N GLU A 388 16.07 17.89 14.06
CA GLU A 388 16.09 16.43 14.12
C GLU A 388 15.04 15.81 13.18
N ILE A 389 13.85 16.41 13.10
CA ILE A 389 12.81 15.99 12.16
C ILE A 389 13.29 16.14 10.71
N ARG A 390 13.97 17.26 10.41
CA ARG A 390 14.57 17.49 9.09
C ARG A 390 15.64 16.45 8.78
N SER A 391 16.53 16.16 9.73
CA SER A 391 17.57 15.14 9.56
C SER A 391 16.95 13.77 9.25
N ALA A 392 15.92 13.35 10.00
CA ALA A 392 15.25 12.09 9.74
C ALA A 392 14.56 12.06 8.36
N ARG A 393 14.00 13.19 7.91
CA ARG A 393 13.43 13.32 6.56
C ARG A 393 14.51 13.25 5.48
N GLU A 394 15.64 13.91 5.67
CA GLU A 394 16.79 13.88 4.75
C GLU A 394 17.36 12.46 4.64
N ASP A 395 17.51 11.75 5.77
CA ASP A 395 17.92 10.35 5.80
C ASP A 395 16.95 9.46 5.00
N ALA A 396 15.63 9.67 5.18
CA ALA A 396 14.61 8.96 4.41
C ALA A 396 14.71 9.25 2.91
N ILE A 397 14.95 10.51 2.52
CA ILE A 397 15.16 10.91 1.11
C ILE A 397 16.40 10.21 0.54
N ASN A 398 17.53 10.29 1.23
CA ASN A 398 18.79 9.70 0.79
C ASN A 398 18.67 8.18 0.62
N ALA A 399 17.97 7.51 1.55
CA ALA A 399 17.72 6.07 1.47
C ALA A 399 16.83 5.71 0.27
N ILE A 400 15.78 6.50 0.01
CA ILE A 400 14.93 6.33 -1.19
C ILE A 400 15.74 6.54 -2.48
N GLU A 401 16.58 7.57 -2.55
CA GLU A 401 17.40 7.86 -3.73
C GLU A 401 18.43 6.76 -4.01
N SER A 402 19.03 6.19 -2.96
CA SER A 402 19.91 5.03 -3.06
C SER A 402 19.18 3.84 -3.71
N SER A 403 18.00 3.47 -3.19
CA SER A 403 17.19 2.39 -3.79
C SER A 403 16.66 2.73 -5.19
N ALA A 404 16.35 4.00 -5.47
CA ALA A 404 15.84 4.46 -6.77
C ALA A 404 16.91 4.45 -7.87
N SER A 405 18.19 4.62 -7.49
CA SER A 405 19.35 4.60 -8.39
C SER A 405 20.00 3.22 -8.51
N SER A 406 19.58 2.24 -7.70
CA SER A 406 20.04 0.85 -7.79
C SER A 406 19.78 0.25 -9.17
N GLU A 407 20.72 -0.59 -9.64
CA GLU A 407 20.56 -1.38 -10.87
C GLU A 407 19.48 -2.45 -10.72
N ALA A 408 19.17 -2.89 -9.49
CA ALA A 408 18.16 -3.89 -9.22
C ALA A 408 16.74 -3.33 -9.44
N PRO A 409 15.93 -3.91 -10.36
CA PRO A 409 14.58 -3.42 -10.63
C PRO A 409 13.63 -3.48 -9.43
N LEU A 410 13.85 -4.42 -8.51
CA LEU A 410 13.05 -4.59 -7.29
C LEU A 410 13.32 -3.49 -6.25
N ASP A 411 14.56 -3.01 -6.15
CA ASP A 411 14.92 -1.86 -5.31
C ASP A 411 14.18 -0.61 -5.78
N ARG A 412 14.28 -0.33 -7.08
CA ARG A 412 13.57 0.79 -7.71
C ARG A 412 12.07 0.68 -7.51
N TRP A 413 11.51 -0.53 -7.53
CA TRP A 413 10.10 -0.75 -7.27
C TRP A 413 9.69 -0.36 -5.85
N LEU A 414 10.41 -0.83 -4.83
CA LEU A 414 10.13 -0.45 -3.45
C LEU A 414 10.34 1.05 -3.23
N ALA A 415 11.41 1.62 -3.79
CA ALA A 415 11.67 3.07 -3.76
C ALA A 415 10.48 3.87 -4.32
N ARG A 416 9.89 3.45 -5.45
CA ARG A 416 8.67 4.08 -5.99
C ARG A 416 7.51 4.13 -4.98
N ARG A 417 7.35 3.09 -4.16
CA ARG A 417 6.31 3.05 -3.12
C ARG A 417 6.67 3.95 -1.93
N LEU A 418 7.94 3.97 -1.54
CA LEU A 418 8.44 4.78 -0.43
C LEU A 418 8.31 6.28 -0.70
N VAL A 419 8.52 6.74 -1.94
CA VAL A 419 8.21 8.14 -2.33
C VAL A 419 6.77 8.50 -1.96
N GLY A 420 5.80 7.63 -2.26
CA GLY A 420 4.40 7.88 -1.90
C GLY A 420 4.12 7.83 -0.39
N SER A 421 4.96 7.17 0.40
CA SER A 421 4.87 7.20 1.86
C SER A 421 5.49 8.47 2.45
N LEU A 422 6.57 8.96 1.83
CA LEU A 422 7.16 10.27 2.14
C LEU A 422 6.17 11.40 1.85
N ASP A 423 5.53 11.39 0.67
CA ASP A 423 4.48 12.36 0.28
C ASP A 423 3.39 12.45 1.38
N ARG A 424 2.90 11.30 1.85
CA ARG A 424 1.88 11.22 2.91
C ARG A 424 2.38 11.72 4.27
N ALA A 425 3.64 11.49 4.60
CA ALA A 425 4.23 12.01 5.83
C ALA A 425 4.39 13.54 5.76
N ASP A 426 4.82 14.07 4.61
CA ASP A 426 4.94 15.50 4.35
C ASP A 426 3.59 16.23 4.40
N GLU A 427 2.52 15.62 3.88
CA GLU A 427 1.15 16.11 3.99
C GLU A 427 0.69 16.16 5.45
N ARG A 428 0.88 15.08 6.22
CA ARG A 428 0.54 15.06 7.66
C ARG A 428 1.32 16.10 8.46
N LEU A 429 2.59 16.34 8.10
CA LEU A 429 3.40 17.39 8.71
C LEU A 429 2.86 18.77 8.39
N ALA A 430 2.44 19.00 7.14
CA ALA A 430 1.79 20.24 6.71
C ALA A 430 0.55 20.49 7.57
N ASP A 431 -0.35 19.52 7.64
CA ASP A 431 -1.59 19.61 8.41
C ASP A 431 -1.33 19.86 9.90
N ALA A 432 -0.35 19.16 10.48
CA ALA A 432 0.03 19.33 11.88
C ALA A 432 0.62 20.73 12.16
N THR A 433 1.43 21.26 11.24
CA THR A 433 2.06 22.58 11.41
C THR A 433 1.10 23.73 11.16
N GLU A 434 0.25 23.64 10.14
CA GLU A 434 -0.75 24.66 9.79
C GLU A 434 -1.91 24.74 10.80
N THR A 435 -2.27 23.62 11.44
CA THR A 435 -3.43 23.55 12.34
C THR A 435 -3.10 23.90 13.81
N ARG A 436 -1.84 23.76 14.27
CA ARG A 436 -1.56 23.65 15.72
C ARG A 436 -0.32 24.34 16.31
N VAL A 437 0.61 24.89 15.53
CA VAL A 437 1.90 25.35 16.10
C VAL A 437 1.81 26.69 16.87
N ASP A 438 0.79 27.51 16.62
CA ASP A 438 0.60 28.77 17.37
C ASP A 438 -0.34 28.65 18.60
N ALA A 439 -0.93 27.48 18.86
CA ALA A 439 -2.10 27.38 19.75
C ALA A 439 -1.86 26.70 21.11
N ASP A 440 -1.05 25.64 21.19
CA ASP A 440 -0.82 24.91 22.45
C ASP A 440 0.32 23.87 22.31
N PRO A 441 1.45 23.98 23.05
CA PRO A 441 2.48 22.95 23.13
C PRO A 441 2.07 21.74 24.00
N SER A 442 0.77 21.52 24.22
CA SER A 442 0.27 20.34 24.93
C SER A 442 0.48 19.04 24.14
N THR A 443 0.36 17.92 24.85
CA THR A 443 0.38 16.54 24.35
C THR A 443 -0.38 16.33 23.04
N ASP A 444 -1.52 17.01 22.84
CA ASP A 444 -2.36 16.85 21.64
C ASP A 444 -1.80 17.56 20.39
N GLY A 445 -0.94 18.57 20.60
CA GLY A 445 -0.21 19.27 19.54
C GLY A 445 1.04 18.52 19.07
N LEU A 446 1.78 17.88 20.00
CA LEU A 446 3.04 17.21 19.70
C LEU A 446 2.87 15.81 19.09
N ARG A 447 1.81 15.07 19.47
CA ARG A 447 1.58 13.69 18.98
C ARG A 447 1.62 13.53 17.45
N PRO A 448 0.95 14.38 16.64
CA PRO A 448 1.05 14.29 15.19
C PRO A 448 2.49 14.53 14.66
N ILE A 449 3.26 15.40 15.31
CA ILE A 449 4.64 15.72 14.91
C ILE A 449 5.56 14.54 15.21
N THR A 450 5.45 13.94 16.40
CA THR A 450 6.26 12.76 16.78
C THR A 450 5.88 11.53 15.94
N ASP A 451 4.60 11.38 15.59
CA ASP A 451 4.15 10.35 14.66
C ASP A 451 4.79 10.52 13.28
N VAL A 452 4.87 11.75 12.75
CA VAL A 452 5.54 12.03 11.48
C VAL A 452 7.04 11.74 11.55
N TYR A 453 7.71 12.15 12.63
CA TYR A 453 9.12 11.84 12.85
C TYR A 453 9.37 10.32 12.82
N ALA A 454 8.56 9.55 13.54
CA ALA A 454 8.61 8.10 13.53
C ALA A 454 8.35 7.52 12.13
N GLU A 455 7.49 8.14 11.31
CA GLU A 455 7.28 7.73 9.91
C GLU A 455 8.52 7.96 9.03
N TYR A 456 9.24 9.08 9.19
CA TYR A 456 10.48 9.30 8.44
C TYR A 456 11.54 8.26 8.81
N ARG A 457 11.69 7.97 10.12
CA ARG A 457 12.57 6.90 10.62
C ARG A 457 12.21 5.54 10.01
N TRP A 458 10.92 5.18 10.00
CA TRP A 458 10.43 3.95 9.37
C TRP A 458 10.76 3.86 7.88
N ILE A 459 10.59 4.96 7.13
CA ILE A 459 10.92 4.99 5.70
C ILE A 459 12.41 4.70 5.49
N GLY A 460 13.29 5.32 6.29
CA GLY A 460 14.73 5.06 6.26
C GLY A 460 15.06 3.61 6.61
N THR A 461 14.49 3.07 7.69
CA THR A 461 14.67 1.67 8.10
C THR A 461 14.23 0.71 7.00
N LEU A 462 13.02 0.86 6.47
CA LEU A 462 12.49 -0.02 5.43
C LEU A 462 13.28 0.10 4.12
N ALA A 463 13.75 1.29 3.75
CA ALA A 463 14.64 1.45 2.60
C ALA A 463 15.97 0.70 2.79
N GLY A 464 16.51 0.71 4.02
CA GLY A 464 17.74 0.02 4.39
C GLY A 464 17.68 -1.50 4.27
N THR A 465 16.50 -2.11 4.44
CA THR A 465 16.33 -3.58 4.33
C THR A 465 16.06 -4.06 2.90
N VAL A 466 15.78 -3.14 1.97
CA VAL A 466 15.48 -3.48 0.56
C VAL A 466 16.59 -4.30 -0.11
N PRO A 467 17.90 -3.94 0.01
CA PRO A 467 18.96 -4.71 -0.65
C PRO A 467 19.05 -6.17 -0.16
N GLY A 468 18.83 -6.42 1.13
CA GLY A 468 18.83 -7.78 1.71
C GLY A 468 17.67 -8.63 1.18
N ALA A 469 16.48 -8.05 1.12
CA ALA A 469 15.32 -8.70 0.50
C ALA A 469 15.53 -8.96 -1.01
N THR A 470 16.17 -8.01 -1.72
CA THR A 470 16.49 -8.17 -3.15
C THR A 470 17.51 -9.28 -3.39
N ALA A 471 18.56 -9.38 -2.57
CA ALA A 471 19.52 -10.47 -2.63
C ALA A 471 18.85 -11.83 -2.40
N THR A 472 17.98 -11.93 -1.38
CA THR A 472 17.22 -13.15 -1.08
C THR A 472 16.36 -13.60 -2.27
N VAL A 473 15.70 -12.66 -2.96
CA VAL A 473 14.90 -12.96 -4.16
C VAL A 473 15.79 -13.29 -5.35
N ALA A 474 16.96 -12.66 -5.48
CA ALA A 474 17.90 -12.96 -6.55
C ALA A 474 18.47 -14.37 -6.45
N ASP A 475 18.83 -14.81 -5.25
CA ASP A 475 19.31 -16.17 -5.00
C ASP A 475 18.24 -17.23 -5.30
N ALA A 476 16.96 -16.88 -5.16
CA ALA A 476 15.85 -17.77 -5.51
C ALA A 476 15.54 -17.81 -7.02
N LEU A 477 16.03 -16.82 -7.79
CA LEU A 477 15.82 -16.71 -9.24
C LEU A 477 16.95 -17.34 -10.08
N THR A 478 18.03 -17.79 -9.42
CA THR A 478 19.15 -18.53 -10.03
C THR A 478 18.95 -20.03 -9.93
#